data_AF-A0A958XKU3-F1
#
_entry.id   AF-A0A958XKU3-F1
#
_cell.length_a   1.000
_cell.length_b   1.000
_cell.length_c   1.000
_cell.angle_alpha   90.00
_cell.angle_beta   90.00
_cell.angle_gamma   90.00
#
_symmetry.space_group_name_H-M   'P 1'
#
loop_
_entity.id
_entity.type
_entity.pdbx_description
1 polymer ?
#
loop_
_entity_poly.entity_id
_entity_poly.type
_entity_poly.pdbx_seq_one_letter_code
_entity_poly.pdbx_strand_id
1 'polypeptide(L)'
;MKKIATLILFAFFTHFQLTAQCNPDIEPPVVAALNDLCINFISPGKATIHASDLISFSSDNCTAKNDLVYAIRRLGSGTGFPTDTAGNPQTQITYDCFNYGVQQLEVWVRDEAGNASWDSSLIVLIDKFDFCHLDPIWGNGCAKTEFNELITETTWNFDLEPPVDFHPCLPHPPYTSPCLQQMFIGKTATTIRPSLNKDPLNGVSTFDLVLINKHILGVEPLSSPYKILAADANNSKSVSISDVVELRKLLLGIYTDLPQRESWGFVLKSFQFPDPANPFATPVPGTLEYVYQPNLNENFIGYKVGDVNGNAVANAQAPAEERSTTSLRLPDPMLLPGQTAQIPLYFSESAELLGLQFALEFDPLALEISGLELRGRLITCVMRRFFYRQTKIAFGKRFWF
;
A
#
# COMPACT_ATOMS: atom_id res chain seq x y z
N MET A 1 -3.96 96.78 -10.22
CA MET A 1 -2.50 96.58 -10.16
C MET A 1 -2.14 96.03 -8.78
N LYS A 2 -1.45 94.87 -8.70
CA LYS A 2 -0.54 94.37 -7.63
C LYS A 2 -1.02 94.54 -6.16
N LYS A 3 -1.05 93.55 -5.26
CA LYS A 3 -0.27 92.32 -5.08
C LYS A 3 -1.01 91.43 -4.05
N ILE A 4 -0.98 90.12 -4.27
CA ILE A 4 -1.29 89.08 -3.29
C ILE A 4 -0.09 88.97 -2.33
N ALA A 5 -0.34 88.99 -1.02
CA ALA A 5 0.66 88.69 0.00
C ALA A 5 0.20 87.45 0.77
N THR A 6 0.82 86.32 0.44
CA THR A 6 0.64 85.02 1.08
C THR A 6 1.45 84.99 2.38
N LEU A 7 0.79 84.77 3.51
CA LEU A 7 1.41 84.58 4.82
C LEU A 7 1.95 83.14 4.90
N ILE A 8 3.28 82.97 4.95
CA ILE A 8 3.93 81.68 5.10
C ILE A 8 4.12 81.41 6.60
N LEU A 9 3.40 80.41 7.11
CA LEU A 9 3.57 79.85 8.45
C LEU A 9 4.75 78.85 8.40
N PHE A 10 5.92 79.23 8.88
CA PHE A 10 7.05 78.31 9.06
C PHE A 10 6.81 77.45 10.31
N ALA A 11 6.30 76.24 10.15
CA ALA A 11 6.38 75.20 11.17
C ALA A 11 7.76 74.54 11.09
N PHE A 12 8.66 74.87 12.01
CA PHE A 12 9.89 74.12 12.22
C PHE A 12 9.53 72.75 12.85
N PHE A 13 9.41 71.72 12.03
CA PHE A 13 9.49 70.34 12.51
C PHE A 13 10.97 69.97 12.64
N THR A 14 11.55 70.22 13.82
CA THR A 14 12.81 69.60 14.21
C THR A 14 12.57 68.09 14.29
N HIS A 15 13.00 67.35 13.26
CA HIS A 15 13.12 65.91 13.34
C HIS A 15 14.25 65.60 14.32
N PHE A 16 13.88 65.24 15.56
CA PHE A 16 14.81 64.55 16.44
C PHE A 16 14.96 63.12 15.92
N GLN A 17 16.05 62.85 15.18
CA GLN A 17 16.51 61.48 14.99
C GLN A 17 17.16 61.03 16.29
N LEU A 18 16.40 60.31 17.11
CA LEU A 18 16.96 59.52 18.20
C LEU A 18 17.55 58.25 17.59
N THR A 19 18.86 58.23 17.36
CA THR A 19 19.60 56.99 17.16
C THR A 19 19.75 56.32 18.52
N ALA A 20 19.13 55.15 18.71
CA ALA A 20 19.41 54.31 19.87
C ALA A 20 20.93 54.03 19.91
N GLN A 21 21.58 54.37 21.01
CA GLN A 21 22.95 53.94 21.25
C GLN A 21 22.89 52.53 21.81
N CYS A 22 23.40 51.56 21.06
CA CYS A 22 23.44 50.13 21.40
C CYS A 22 24.43 49.78 22.53
N ASN A 23 24.76 50.73 23.41
CA ASN A 23 25.74 50.48 24.47
C ASN A 23 25.23 51.01 25.82
N PRO A 24 25.07 50.17 26.85
CA PRO A 24 25.19 48.70 26.83
C PRO A 24 23.92 48.02 26.29
N ASP A 25 24.10 47.05 25.39
CA ASP A 25 23.02 46.16 24.96
C ASP A 25 22.75 45.10 26.04
N ILE A 26 21.47 44.95 26.41
CA ILE A 26 21.00 44.11 27.51
C ILE A 26 19.85 43.18 27.07
N GLU A 27 19.38 43.32 25.82
CA GLU A 27 18.28 42.51 25.31
C GLU A 27 18.84 41.27 24.60
N PRO A 28 18.35 40.07 24.88
CA PRO A 28 18.82 38.88 24.18
C PRO A 28 18.26 38.83 22.74
N PRO A 29 19.00 38.22 21.82
CA PRO A 29 18.55 38.05 20.44
C PRO A 29 17.28 37.19 20.38
N VAL A 30 16.50 37.32 19.31
CA VAL A 30 15.34 36.45 19.04
C VAL A 30 15.76 35.34 18.09
N VAL A 31 15.37 34.11 18.41
CA VAL A 31 15.57 32.92 17.56
C VAL A 31 14.27 32.15 17.40
N ALA A 32 14.02 31.65 16.19
CA ALA A 32 12.97 30.68 15.90
C ALA A 32 13.60 29.47 15.21
N ALA A 33 13.42 28.30 15.80
CA ALA A 33 13.93 27.05 15.26
C ALA A 33 12.97 26.43 14.22
N LEU A 34 13.55 25.72 13.25
CA LEU A 34 12.81 24.81 12.39
C LEU A 34 12.46 23.54 13.16
N ASN A 35 11.25 23.03 12.93
CA ASN A 35 10.79 21.76 13.46
C ASN A 35 10.57 20.77 12.32
N ASP A 36 10.58 19.48 12.65
CA ASP A 36 10.31 18.36 11.74
C ASP A 36 11.34 18.23 10.60
N LEU A 37 12.61 18.55 10.89
CA LEU A 37 13.69 18.37 9.91
C LEU A 37 14.17 16.91 9.87
N CYS A 38 14.30 16.37 8.66
CA CYS A 38 14.70 14.99 8.43
C CYS A 38 16.12 14.91 7.91
N ILE A 39 16.98 14.24 8.67
CA ILE A 39 18.42 14.22 8.44
C ILE A 39 18.86 12.77 8.29
N ASN A 40 19.53 12.48 7.17
CA ASN A 40 19.94 11.12 6.84
C ASN A 40 21.36 10.83 7.32
N PHE A 41 21.62 9.60 7.77
CA PHE A 41 22.98 9.16 8.06
C PHE A 41 23.85 9.13 6.79
N ILE A 42 25.10 9.58 6.94
CA ILE A 42 26.16 9.50 5.92
C ILE A 42 27.18 8.44 6.32
N SER A 43 27.89 7.86 5.34
CA SER A 43 28.87 6.81 5.58
C SER A 43 29.98 7.27 6.56
N PRO A 44 30.35 6.49 7.59
CA PRO A 44 29.90 5.12 7.92
C PRO A 44 28.87 5.09 9.08
N GLY A 45 27.75 5.81 8.97
CA GLY A 45 26.70 5.81 10.00
C GLY A 45 26.79 6.97 10.98
N LYS A 46 27.12 8.17 10.48
CA LYS A 46 27.12 9.41 11.28
C LYS A 46 26.19 10.43 10.66
N ALA A 47 25.48 11.19 11.48
CA ALA A 47 24.69 12.34 11.03
C ALA A 47 25.24 13.58 11.72
N THR A 48 25.71 14.55 10.93
CA THR A 48 26.19 15.84 11.47
C THR A 48 25.15 16.90 11.17
N ILE A 49 24.85 17.71 12.17
CA ILE A 49 23.79 18.71 12.15
C ILE A 49 24.41 20.03 12.55
N HIS A 50 24.23 21.05 11.71
CA HIS A 50 24.69 22.39 12.00
C HIS A 50 23.57 23.23 12.61
N ALA A 51 23.94 24.12 13.53
CA ALA A 51 23.00 25.06 14.15
C ALA A 51 22.29 25.91 13.09
N SER A 52 23.01 26.34 12.04
CA SER A 52 22.46 27.13 10.93
C SER A 52 21.32 26.45 10.19
N ASP A 53 21.33 25.12 10.10
CA ASP A 53 20.33 24.36 9.35
C ASP A 53 19.00 24.26 10.11
N LEU A 54 19.02 24.53 11.41
CA LEU A 54 17.85 24.50 12.29
C LEU A 54 17.31 25.90 12.60
N ILE A 55 17.94 26.98 12.13
CA ILE A 55 17.48 28.35 12.40
C ILE A 55 16.62 28.82 11.23
N SER A 56 15.33 29.01 11.49
CA SER A 56 14.40 29.62 10.51
C SER A 56 14.59 31.13 10.47
N PHE A 57 14.67 31.73 11.65
CA PHE A 57 14.76 33.18 11.82
C PHE A 57 15.62 33.51 13.03
N SER A 58 16.46 34.53 12.86
CA SER A 58 17.19 35.16 13.95
C SER A 58 17.30 36.66 13.71
N SER A 59 17.06 37.46 14.73
CA SER A 59 17.26 38.90 14.69
C SER A 59 17.63 39.44 16.05
N ASP A 60 18.36 40.54 16.05
CA ASP A 60 18.68 41.27 17.26
C ASP A 60 18.41 42.76 17.05
N ASN A 61 18.24 43.50 18.15
CA ASN A 61 17.96 44.94 18.12
C ASN A 61 19.21 45.78 17.78
N CYS A 62 20.40 45.27 18.12
CA CYS A 62 21.65 46.02 18.09
C CYS A 62 22.77 45.32 17.32
N THR A 63 22.84 44.00 17.38
CA THR A 63 23.80 43.19 16.65
C THR A 63 23.30 42.91 15.23
N ALA A 64 24.13 43.18 14.23
CA ALA A 64 23.78 42.85 12.86
C ALA A 64 23.73 41.33 12.66
N LYS A 65 22.84 40.86 11.77
CA LYS A 65 22.60 39.43 11.58
C LYS A 65 23.86 38.60 11.28
N ASN A 66 24.85 39.18 10.61
CA ASN A 66 26.09 38.49 10.26
C ASN A 66 27.05 38.32 11.44
N ASP A 67 26.86 39.11 12.50
CA ASP A 67 27.70 39.12 13.70
C ASP A 67 27.08 38.26 14.82
N LEU A 68 25.88 37.71 14.60
CA LEU A 68 25.24 36.76 15.50
C LEU A 68 25.96 35.42 15.50
N VAL A 69 26.15 34.89 16.71
CA VAL A 69 26.84 33.63 16.93
C VAL A 69 25.84 32.53 17.24
N TYR A 70 25.88 31.46 16.44
CA TYR A 70 24.97 30.33 16.59
C TYR A 70 25.62 29.15 17.31
N ALA A 71 24.84 28.46 18.13
CA ALA A 71 25.27 27.23 18.77
C ALA A 71 24.12 26.22 18.89
N ILE A 72 24.46 24.96 19.12
CA ILE A 72 23.53 23.84 19.20
C ILE A 72 23.94 22.88 20.31
N ARG A 73 22.96 22.31 21.03
CA ARG A 73 23.20 21.18 21.95
C ARG A 73 21.99 20.27 22.07
N ARG A 74 22.21 19.11 22.68
CA ARG A 74 21.12 18.19 23.09
C ARG A 74 20.33 18.83 24.23
N LEU A 75 19.01 18.65 24.21
CA LEU A 75 18.14 19.18 25.25
C LEU A 75 18.58 18.69 26.63
N GLY A 76 18.83 19.62 27.55
CA GLY A 76 19.17 19.32 28.95
C GLY A 76 20.58 18.79 29.19
N SER A 77 21.49 18.83 28.21
CA SER A 77 22.85 18.31 28.36
C SER A 77 23.87 19.30 28.97
N GLY A 78 23.43 20.48 29.41
CA GLY A 78 24.32 21.51 29.98
C GLY A 78 23.58 22.76 30.45
N THR A 79 24.33 23.76 30.91
CA THR A 79 23.82 25.07 31.36
C THR A 79 24.45 26.21 30.56
N GLY A 80 23.70 27.29 30.31
CA GLY A 80 24.20 28.48 29.59
C GLY A 80 24.37 28.28 28.08
N PHE A 81 25.12 29.18 27.42
CA PHE A 81 25.37 29.10 25.98
C PHE A 81 26.31 27.92 25.63
N PRO A 82 25.96 27.05 24.66
CA PRO A 82 26.77 25.87 24.33
C PRO A 82 28.15 26.24 23.78
N THR A 83 29.20 25.75 24.43
CA THR A 83 30.59 25.90 24.00
C THR A 83 31.29 24.55 23.94
N ASP A 84 32.26 24.43 23.03
CA ASP A 84 33.15 23.28 22.95
C ASP A 84 34.17 23.27 24.10
N THR A 85 35.00 22.25 24.18
CA THR A 85 36.04 22.11 25.21
C THR A 85 37.14 23.18 25.15
N ALA A 86 37.22 23.94 24.05
CA ALA A 86 38.13 25.07 23.87
C ALA A 86 37.47 26.43 24.14
N GLY A 87 36.18 26.45 24.51
CA GLY A 87 35.42 27.67 24.78
C GLY A 87 34.83 28.35 23.55
N ASN A 88 34.91 27.74 22.36
CA ASN A 88 34.28 28.26 21.15
C ASN A 88 32.81 27.84 21.09
N PRO A 89 31.95 28.58 20.38
CA PRO A 89 30.56 28.19 20.14
C PRO A 89 30.45 26.80 19.52
N GLN A 90 29.63 25.92 20.10
CA GLN A 90 29.38 24.60 19.52
C GLN A 90 28.40 24.73 18.35
N THR A 91 28.90 24.85 17.12
CA THR A 91 28.07 25.09 15.91
C THR A 91 27.50 23.82 15.28
N GLN A 92 27.98 22.64 15.68
CA GLN A 92 27.54 21.37 15.14
C GLN A 92 27.45 20.28 16.20
N ILE A 93 26.59 19.31 15.95
CA ILE A 93 26.52 18.07 16.72
C ILE A 93 26.57 16.88 15.76
N THR A 94 27.33 15.86 16.14
CA THR A 94 27.36 14.59 15.41
C THR A 94 26.64 13.54 16.23
N TYR A 95 25.72 12.86 15.57
CA TYR A 95 25.02 11.70 16.06
C TYR A 95 25.61 10.44 15.44
N ASP A 96 25.64 9.38 16.23
CA ASP A 96 25.98 8.04 15.79
C ASP A 96 24.69 7.21 15.62
N CYS A 97 24.89 5.98 15.16
CA CYS A 97 23.80 5.04 14.94
C CYS A 97 22.96 4.72 16.19
N PHE A 98 23.44 4.98 17.40
CA PHE A 98 22.66 4.74 18.63
C PHE A 98 21.58 5.80 18.87
N ASN A 99 21.59 6.89 18.10
CA ASN A 99 20.66 8.00 18.25
C ASN A 99 19.61 8.08 17.13
N TYR A 100 19.37 6.96 16.42
CA TYR A 100 18.34 6.84 15.39
C TYR A 100 16.95 7.27 15.90
N GLY A 101 16.13 7.89 15.02
CA GLY A 101 14.77 8.30 15.32
C GLY A 101 14.66 9.77 15.78
N VAL A 102 13.63 10.06 16.59
CA VAL A 102 13.31 11.42 17.03
C VAL A 102 14.35 11.92 18.04
N GLN A 103 14.91 13.10 17.78
CA GLN A 103 15.83 13.79 18.67
C GLN A 103 15.33 15.22 18.92
N GLN A 104 15.48 15.70 20.15
CA GLN A 104 15.16 17.07 20.52
C GLN A 104 16.44 17.84 20.88
N LEU A 105 16.56 19.03 20.31
CA LEU A 105 17.74 19.87 20.35
C LEU A 105 17.40 21.28 20.84
N GLU A 106 18.37 21.94 21.44
CA GLU A 106 18.34 23.37 21.72
C GLU A 106 19.20 24.10 20.70
N VAL A 107 18.61 25.10 20.06
CA VAL A 107 19.29 25.96 19.10
C VAL A 107 19.44 27.34 19.72
N TRP A 108 20.69 27.80 19.85
CA TRP A 108 21.08 28.99 20.59
C TRP A 108 21.59 30.08 19.65
N VAL A 109 21.29 31.33 20.00
CA VAL A 109 21.85 32.53 19.36
C VAL A 109 22.42 33.44 20.43
N ARG A 110 23.59 34.01 20.18
CA ARG A 110 24.26 35.00 21.04
C ARG A 110 24.66 36.23 20.24
N ASP A 111 24.47 37.39 20.85
CA ASP A 111 24.84 38.69 20.30
C ASP A 111 26.32 39.07 20.60
N GLU A 112 26.74 40.27 20.19
CA GLU A 112 28.10 40.77 20.49
C GLU A 112 28.29 41.18 21.97
N ALA A 113 27.21 41.52 22.66
CA ALA A 113 27.20 41.92 24.07
C ALA A 113 27.26 40.73 25.05
N GLY A 114 27.05 39.51 24.54
CA GLY A 114 27.04 38.26 25.29
C GLY A 114 25.67 37.80 25.75
N ASN A 115 24.57 38.49 25.42
CA ASN A 115 23.22 38.02 25.70
C ASN A 115 22.86 36.88 24.75
N ALA A 116 22.16 35.87 25.27
CA ALA A 116 21.83 34.68 24.51
C ALA A 116 20.41 34.21 24.77
N SER A 117 19.78 33.68 23.72
CA SER A 117 18.48 33.03 23.77
C SER A 117 18.53 31.69 23.06
N TRP A 118 17.49 30.90 23.25
CA TRP A 118 17.35 29.60 22.61
C TRP A 118 15.90 29.26 22.31
N ASP A 119 15.75 28.36 21.36
CA ASP A 119 14.49 27.72 21.02
C ASP A 119 14.71 26.21 20.86
N SER A 120 13.65 25.42 21.05
CA SER A 120 13.72 23.97 20.89
C SER A 120 13.41 23.55 19.45
N SER A 121 14.23 22.65 18.90
CA SER A 121 14.02 22.04 17.59
C SER A 121 13.80 20.54 17.74
N LEU A 122 12.80 20.01 17.04
CA LEU A 122 12.58 18.57 16.89
C LEU A 122 13.09 18.11 15.51
N ILE A 123 13.94 17.09 15.50
CA ILE A 123 14.48 16.50 14.28
C ILE A 123 14.26 14.98 14.27
N VAL A 124 14.36 14.38 13.08
CA VAL A 124 14.37 12.92 12.93
C VAL A 124 15.56 12.45 12.12
N LEU A 125 16.35 11.56 12.75
CA LEU A 125 17.45 10.87 12.11
C LEU A 125 16.94 9.61 11.41
N ILE A 126 17.12 9.56 10.08
CA ILE A 126 16.74 8.44 9.22
C ILE A 126 17.98 7.77 8.63
N ASP A 127 17.87 6.50 8.27
CA ASP A 127 18.94 5.72 7.65
C ASP A 127 18.47 5.11 6.33
N LYS A 128 18.43 5.95 5.30
CA LYS A 128 18.01 5.57 3.95
C LYS A 128 18.99 4.61 3.26
N PHE A 129 20.25 4.59 3.70
CA PHE A 129 21.33 3.86 3.03
C PHE A 129 21.86 2.69 3.87
N ASP A 130 21.17 2.34 4.95
CA ASP A 130 21.43 1.18 5.81
C ASP A 130 22.87 1.20 6.39
N PHE A 131 23.36 2.38 6.76
CA PHE A 131 24.69 2.55 7.35
C PHE A 131 24.74 2.20 8.84
N CYS A 132 23.58 2.27 9.50
CA CYS A 132 23.39 2.07 10.91
C CYS A 132 22.60 0.78 11.14
N HIS A 133 23.22 -0.35 10.78
CA HIS A 133 22.73 -1.67 11.16
C HIS A 133 22.83 -1.85 12.69
N LEU A 134 21.86 -1.30 13.42
CA LEU A 134 21.51 -1.70 14.76
C LEU A 134 20.08 -2.23 14.69
N ASP A 135 19.99 -3.54 14.43
CA ASP A 135 18.80 -4.39 14.31
C ASP A 135 17.46 -3.65 14.43
N PRO A 136 16.98 -3.04 13.33
CA PRO A 136 15.55 -2.81 13.22
C PRO A 136 14.88 -4.19 13.34
N ILE A 137 13.73 -4.29 14.00
CA ILE A 137 13.01 -5.56 14.04
C ILE A 137 12.47 -5.84 12.66
N TRP A 138 13.08 -6.79 11.96
CA TRP A 138 12.68 -7.11 10.60
C TRP A 138 11.65 -8.23 10.66
N GLY A 139 10.48 -7.96 10.09
CA GLY A 139 9.58 -9.02 9.72
C GLY A 139 10.17 -9.78 8.54
N ASN A 140 10.58 -11.02 8.73
CA ASN A 140 10.97 -11.91 7.64
C ASN A 140 9.78 -12.72 7.08
N GLY A 141 8.58 -12.46 7.61
CA GLY A 141 7.34 -13.05 7.16
C GLY A 141 6.98 -12.65 5.73
N CYS A 142 6.55 -13.62 4.93
CA CYS A 142 6.07 -13.42 3.57
C CYS A 142 4.66 -13.97 3.39
N ALA A 143 3.93 -13.40 2.43
CA ALA A 143 2.68 -13.94 1.93
C ALA A 143 2.96 -14.84 0.72
N LYS A 144 2.51 -16.10 0.81
CA LYS A 144 2.76 -17.13 -0.20
C LYS A 144 1.51 -17.94 -0.50
N THR A 145 1.40 -18.55 -1.66
CA THR A 145 0.35 -19.55 -1.94
C THR A 145 0.65 -20.88 -1.23
N GLU A 146 -0.32 -21.81 -1.21
CA GLU A 146 -0.07 -23.17 -0.72
C GLU A 146 1.01 -23.92 -1.53
N PHE A 147 1.28 -23.46 -2.77
CA PHE A 147 2.36 -23.96 -3.64
C PHE A 147 3.71 -23.25 -3.41
N ASN A 148 3.82 -22.44 -2.35
CA ASN A 148 5.03 -21.69 -1.96
C ASN A 148 5.46 -20.61 -2.98
N GLU A 149 4.52 -20.10 -3.78
CA GLU A 149 4.74 -18.95 -4.68
C GLU A 149 4.51 -17.64 -3.93
N LEU A 150 5.32 -16.61 -4.18
CA LEU A 150 5.20 -15.31 -3.52
C LEU A 150 4.04 -14.50 -4.10
N ILE A 151 3.22 -13.91 -3.22
CA ILE A 151 2.13 -13.01 -3.60
C ILE A 151 2.67 -11.57 -3.60
N THR A 152 3.11 -11.12 -4.76
CA THR A 152 3.92 -9.89 -4.93
C THR A 152 3.24 -8.59 -4.52
N GLU A 153 1.93 -8.48 -4.66
CA GLU A 153 1.18 -7.24 -4.39
C GLU A 153 0.49 -7.22 -3.01
N THR A 154 0.97 -8.03 -2.07
CA THR A 154 0.35 -8.09 -0.74
C THR A 154 0.50 -6.76 0.00
N THR A 155 -0.61 -6.25 0.53
CA THR A 155 -0.62 -5.05 1.36
C THR A 155 -0.71 -5.43 2.84
N TRP A 156 0.25 -4.99 3.63
CA TRP A 156 0.35 -5.25 5.05
C TRP A 156 -0.23 -4.08 5.84
N ASN A 157 -1.31 -4.37 6.56
CA ASN A 157 -2.00 -3.44 7.44
C ASN A 157 -1.58 -3.71 8.88
N PHE A 158 -1.51 -2.63 9.67
CA PHE A 158 -1.09 -2.67 11.06
C PHE A 158 -2.14 -1.95 11.89
N ASP A 159 -2.71 -2.65 12.88
CA ASP A 159 -3.45 -1.99 13.93
C ASP A 159 -2.45 -1.50 14.97
N LEU A 160 -2.55 -0.22 15.31
CA LEU A 160 -1.66 0.44 16.27
C LEU A 160 -2.48 0.90 17.48
N GLU A 161 -1.91 0.79 18.67
CA GLU A 161 -2.50 1.42 19.85
C GLU A 161 -2.40 2.95 19.73
N PRO A 162 -3.50 3.70 19.97
CA PRO A 162 -3.53 5.14 19.78
C PRO A 162 -2.88 5.93 20.93
N PRO A 163 -2.44 7.19 20.69
CA PRO A 163 -2.06 7.78 19.41
C PRO A 163 -0.55 7.68 19.20
N VAL A 164 -0.14 7.13 18.05
CA VAL A 164 1.23 7.26 17.56
C VAL A 164 1.22 8.40 16.55
N ASP A 165 1.79 9.55 16.91
CA ASP A 165 2.04 10.61 15.94
C ASP A 165 3.12 10.10 14.97
N PHE A 166 2.71 9.83 13.73
CA PHE A 166 3.64 9.44 12.69
C PHE A 166 4.43 10.66 12.24
N HIS A 167 5.75 10.56 12.37
CA HIS A 167 6.62 11.59 11.85
C HIS A 167 6.60 11.55 10.30
N PRO A 168 6.52 12.69 9.59
CA PRO A 168 6.36 12.74 8.12
C PRO A 168 7.42 11.99 7.30
N CYS A 169 8.58 11.71 7.91
CA CYS A 169 9.72 11.10 7.26
C CYS A 169 9.86 9.60 7.53
N LEU A 170 9.00 9.03 8.37
CA LEU A 170 8.92 7.60 8.54
C LEU A 170 7.85 7.04 7.60
N PRO A 171 8.16 5.97 6.85
CA PRO A 171 7.14 5.18 6.18
C PRO A 171 6.03 4.82 7.18
N HIS A 172 4.77 4.99 6.78
CA HIS A 172 3.63 4.63 7.61
C HIS A 172 2.84 3.49 6.95
N PRO A 173 2.20 2.61 7.74
CA PRO A 173 1.24 1.64 7.23
C PRO A 173 0.15 2.31 6.36
N PRO A 174 -0.42 1.58 5.38
CA PRO A 174 -0.08 0.21 5.01
C PRO A 174 1.12 0.14 4.05
N TYR A 175 1.75 -1.03 3.97
CA TYR A 175 2.93 -1.26 3.11
C TYR A 175 2.66 -2.34 2.07
N THR A 176 3.04 -2.12 0.81
CA THR A 176 2.85 -3.11 -0.25
C THR A 176 4.16 -3.80 -0.58
N SER A 177 4.25 -5.10 -0.30
CA SER A 177 5.43 -5.94 -0.55
C SER A 177 5.05 -7.42 -0.38
N PRO A 178 5.68 -8.37 -1.10
CA PRO A 178 5.49 -9.81 -0.84
C PRO A 178 5.90 -10.23 0.57
N CYS A 179 6.81 -9.49 1.20
CA CYS A 179 7.36 -9.82 2.51
C CYS A 179 7.46 -8.57 3.39
N LEU A 180 7.42 -8.76 4.70
CA LEU A 180 7.58 -7.73 5.72
C LEU A 180 9.01 -7.18 5.86
N GLN A 181 9.92 -7.56 4.94
CA GLN A 181 11.34 -7.21 5.01
C GLN A 181 11.51 -5.69 4.98
N GLN A 182 12.37 -5.17 5.86
CA GLN A 182 12.71 -3.74 5.97
C GLN A 182 11.58 -2.81 6.45
N MET A 183 10.48 -3.36 6.96
CA MET A 183 9.36 -2.55 7.43
C MET A 183 9.51 -2.20 8.91
N PHE A 184 9.38 -0.91 9.25
CA PHE A 184 9.35 -0.45 10.63
C PHE A 184 8.01 -0.84 11.27
N ILE A 185 8.01 -1.99 11.93
CA ILE A 185 6.94 -2.39 12.84
C ILE A 185 7.29 -1.72 14.17
N GLY A 186 6.75 -0.52 14.40
CA GLY A 186 6.96 0.18 15.66
C GLY A 186 6.58 -0.70 16.86
N LYS A 187 7.09 -0.36 18.06
CA LYS A 187 6.77 -1.09 19.31
C LYS A 187 5.28 -1.14 19.67
N THR A 188 4.47 -0.37 18.95
CA THR A 188 3.06 -0.09 19.20
C THR A 188 2.11 -0.86 18.28
N ALA A 189 2.63 -1.68 17.36
CA ALA A 189 1.78 -2.57 16.58
C ALA A 189 1.18 -3.64 17.50
N THR A 190 -0.12 -3.87 17.34
CA THR A 190 -0.85 -4.92 18.08
C THR A 190 -1.29 -6.04 17.15
N THR A 191 -1.63 -5.71 15.91
CA THR A 191 -2.10 -6.70 14.92
C THR A 191 -1.47 -6.43 13.56
N ILE A 192 -1.05 -7.51 12.88
CA ILE A 192 -0.54 -7.46 11.51
C ILE A 192 -1.51 -8.24 10.62
N ARG A 193 -1.97 -7.63 9.53
CA ARG A 193 -2.95 -8.21 8.60
C ARG A 193 -2.54 -8.00 7.14
N PRO A 194 -2.20 -9.06 6.39
CA PRO A 194 -2.10 -8.98 4.94
C PRO A 194 -3.49 -8.84 4.31
N SER A 195 -3.60 -8.06 3.24
CA SER A 195 -4.80 -7.88 2.43
C SER A 195 -4.42 -7.75 0.95
N LEU A 196 -5.31 -8.20 0.07
CA LEU A 196 -5.14 -8.09 -1.38
C LEU A 196 -6.50 -8.24 -2.08
N ASN A 197 -6.98 -7.12 -2.62
CA ASN A 197 -8.20 -7.07 -3.40
C ASN A 197 -7.93 -6.58 -4.83
N LYS A 198 -7.40 -7.46 -5.68
CA LYS A 198 -7.05 -7.15 -7.07
C LYS A 198 -7.32 -8.35 -7.98
N ASP A 199 -7.74 -8.04 -9.20
CA ASP A 199 -8.05 -8.99 -10.27
C ASP A 199 -8.87 -10.21 -9.77
N PRO A 200 -10.13 -10.01 -9.34
CA PRO A 200 -10.96 -11.08 -8.79
C PRO A 200 -11.14 -12.28 -9.73
N LEU A 201 -10.98 -12.08 -11.04
CA LEU A 201 -11.05 -13.11 -12.09
C LEU A 201 -9.73 -13.85 -12.36
N ASN A 202 -8.62 -13.47 -11.72
CA ASN A 202 -7.34 -14.17 -11.86
C ASN A 202 -7.49 -15.62 -11.36
N GLY A 203 -7.21 -16.59 -12.23
CA GLY A 203 -7.37 -18.02 -12.00
C GLY A 203 -8.82 -18.54 -12.11
N VAL A 204 -9.81 -17.76 -11.65
CA VAL A 204 -11.22 -18.19 -11.57
C VAL A 204 -11.82 -18.52 -12.94
N SER A 205 -12.34 -19.74 -13.09
CA SER A 205 -12.91 -20.25 -14.33
C SER A 205 -14.19 -21.07 -14.11
N THR A 206 -14.86 -21.46 -15.20
CA THR A 206 -16.00 -22.40 -15.11
C THR A 206 -15.58 -23.78 -14.61
N PHE A 207 -14.33 -24.16 -14.81
CA PHE A 207 -13.80 -25.42 -14.31
C PHE A 207 -13.76 -25.45 -12.78
N ASP A 208 -13.41 -24.34 -12.13
CA ASP A 208 -13.47 -24.21 -10.67
C ASP A 208 -14.88 -24.43 -10.13
N LEU A 209 -15.90 -23.88 -10.83
CA LEU A 209 -17.29 -24.11 -10.46
C LEU A 209 -17.68 -25.59 -10.52
N VAL A 210 -17.15 -26.33 -11.49
CA VAL A 210 -17.39 -27.78 -11.60
C VAL A 210 -16.75 -28.52 -10.42
N LEU A 211 -15.51 -28.17 -10.05
CA LEU A 211 -14.82 -28.75 -8.90
C LEU A 211 -15.54 -28.46 -7.59
N ILE A 212 -16.02 -27.23 -7.38
CA ILE A 212 -16.84 -26.86 -6.21
C ILE A 212 -18.12 -27.69 -6.17
N ASN A 213 -18.82 -27.87 -7.31
CA ASN A 213 -20.02 -28.69 -7.36
C ASN A 213 -19.74 -30.17 -7.02
N LYS A 214 -18.64 -30.74 -7.53
CA LYS A 214 -18.25 -32.12 -7.19
C LYS A 214 -17.94 -32.28 -5.70
N HIS A 215 -17.34 -31.27 -5.08
CA HIS A 215 -17.09 -31.24 -3.65
C HIS A 215 -18.40 -31.20 -2.84
N ILE A 216 -19.35 -30.33 -3.22
CA ILE A 216 -20.68 -30.27 -2.59
C ILE A 216 -21.42 -31.61 -2.68
N LEU A 217 -21.27 -32.31 -3.81
CA LEU A 217 -21.90 -33.61 -4.04
C LEU A 217 -21.15 -34.79 -3.38
N GLY A 218 -19.96 -34.55 -2.82
CA GLY A 218 -19.11 -35.60 -2.24
C GLY A 218 -18.51 -36.58 -3.27
N VAL A 219 -18.56 -36.24 -4.57
CA VAL A 219 -18.03 -37.09 -5.64
C VAL A 219 -16.51 -36.96 -5.75
N GLU A 220 -16.02 -35.73 -5.68
CA GLU A 220 -14.59 -35.41 -5.72
C GLU A 220 -14.35 -34.23 -4.76
N PRO A 221 -14.09 -34.51 -3.47
CA PRO A 221 -13.83 -33.46 -2.49
C PRO A 221 -12.54 -32.70 -2.80
N LEU A 222 -12.53 -31.40 -2.54
CA LEU A 222 -11.31 -30.58 -2.59
C LEU A 222 -10.28 -31.10 -1.57
N SER A 223 -9.03 -31.24 -2.01
CA SER A 223 -7.98 -31.94 -1.28
C SER A 223 -7.21 -31.10 -0.26
N SER A 224 -7.50 -29.80 -0.15
CA SER A 224 -6.78 -28.86 0.71
C SER A 224 -7.75 -27.92 1.44
N PRO A 225 -7.51 -27.59 2.73
CA PRO A 225 -8.32 -26.63 3.46
C PRO A 225 -8.32 -25.25 2.79
N TYR A 226 -7.22 -24.85 2.15
CA TYR A 226 -7.13 -23.58 1.43
C TYR A 226 -8.06 -23.53 0.21
N LYS A 227 -8.22 -24.66 -0.49
CA LYS A 227 -9.16 -24.79 -1.61
C LYS A 227 -10.61 -24.73 -1.15
N ILE A 228 -10.91 -25.32 0.02
CA ILE A 228 -12.25 -25.24 0.62
C ILE A 228 -12.55 -23.79 1.06
N LEU A 229 -11.58 -23.09 1.65
CA LEU A 229 -11.69 -21.65 1.98
C LEU A 229 -11.86 -20.77 0.74
N ALA A 230 -11.16 -21.10 -0.36
CA ALA A 230 -11.30 -20.44 -1.64
C ALA A 230 -12.69 -20.64 -2.28
N ALA A 231 -13.32 -21.79 -2.03
CA ALA A 231 -14.63 -22.11 -2.56
C ALA A 231 -15.79 -21.33 -1.91
N ASP A 232 -15.62 -20.83 -0.67
CA ASP A 232 -16.63 -20.02 0.06
C ASP A 232 -16.65 -18.55 -0.42
N ALA A 233 -17.14 -18.32 -1.63
CA ALA A 233 -17.12 -17.00 -2.26
C ALA A 233 -18.01 -15.96 -1.56
N ASN A 234 -19.03 -16.38 -0.84
CA ASN A 234 -19.95 -15.48 -0.13
C ASN A 234 -19.61 -15.26 1.35
N ASN A 235 -18.50 -15.85 1.84
CA ASN A 235 -18.03 -15.76 3.22
C ASN A 235 -19.07 -16.28 4.25
N SER A 236 -19.82 -17.32 3.87
CA SER A 236 -20.81 -17.98 4.73
C SER A 236 -20.20 -18.96 5.72
N LYS A 237 -18.90 -19.25 5.59
CA LYS A 237 -18.16 -20.29 6.33
C LYS A 237 -18.69 -21.69 6.02
N SER A 238 -19.15 -21.88 4.79
CA SER A 238 -19.62 -23.16 4.25
C SER A 238 -19.50 -23.16 2.74
N VAL A 239 -19.27 -24.33 2.13
CA VAL A 239 -19.25 -24.45 0.66
C VAL A 239 -20.60 -24.95 0.17
N SER A 240 -21.28 -24.13 -0.61
CA SER A 240 -22.64 -24.37 -1.05
C SER A 240 -22.88 -23.91 -2.49
N ILE A 241 -24.08 -24.21 -3.01
CA ILE A 241 -24.50 -23.74 -4.34
C ILE A 241 -24.55 -22.21 -4.41
N SER A 242 -24.75 -21.53 -3.28
CA SER A 242 -24.75 -20.06 -3.22
C SER A 242 -23.40 -19.49 -3.65
N ASP A 243 -22.29 -20.14 -3.29
CA ASP A 243 -20.94 -19.72 -3.70
C ASP A 243 -20.73 -19.83 -5.21
N VAL A 244 -21.21 -20.94 -5.79
CA VAL A 244 -21.21 -21.15 -7.25
C VAL A 244 -22.01 -20.05 -7.95
N VAL A 245 -23.11 -19.57 -7.36
CA VAL A 245 -23.90 -18.47 -7.90
C VAL A 245 -23.16 -17.15 -7.83
N GLU A 246 -22.50 -16.83 -6.71
CA GLU A 246 -21.72 -15.58 -6.58
C GLU A 246 -20.51 -15.55 -7.53
N LEU A 247 -19.75 -16.65 -7.63
CA LEU A 247 -18.64 -16.76 -8.59
C LEU A 247 -19.12 -16.71 -10.05
N ARG A 248 -20.29 -17.28 -10.36
CA ARG A 248 -20.88 -17.14 -11.69
C ARG A 248 -21.23 -15.70 -12.01
N LYS A 249 -21.78 -14.94 -11.06
CA LYS A 249 -22.05 -13.50 -11.26
C LYS A 249 -20.76 -12.72 -11.53
N LEU A 250 -19.67 -13.06 -10.83
CA LEU A 250 -18.35 -12.49 -11.07
C LEU A 250 -17.84 -12.80 -12.48
N LEU A 251 -17.86 -14.07 -12.89
CA LEU A 251 -17.47 -14.50 -14.23
C LEU A 251 -18.27 -13.81 -15.35
N LEU A 252 -19.58 -13.64 -15.14
CA LEU A 252 -20.45 -12.93 -16.08
C LEU A 252 -20.26 -11.40 -16.06
N GLY A 253 -19.39 -10.87 -15.20
CA GLY A 253 -19.16 -9.44 -15.02
C GLY A 253 -20.36 -8.69 -14.45
N ILE A 254 -21.29 -9.40 -13.80
CA ILE A 254 -22.37 -8.77 -13.02
C ILE A 254 -21.74 -8.07 -11.82
N TYR A 255 -20.71 -8.70 -11.24
CA TYR A 255 -19.80 -8.06 -10.30
C TYR A 255 -18.49 -7.72 -10.97
N THR A 256 -17.91 -6.60 -10.58
CA THR A 256 -16.48 -6.32 -10.78
C THR A 256 -15.66 -6.94 -9.66
N ASP A 257 -16.22 -6.98 -8.45
CA ASP A 257 -15.60 -7.46 -7.20
C ASP A 257 -16.60 -8.24 -6.36
N LEU A 258 -16.11 -9.18 -5.55
CA LEU A 258 -16.98 -9.95 -4.66
C LEU A 258 -17.54 -9.06 -3.53
N PRO A 259 -18.85 -9.10 -3.25
CA PRO A 259 -19.49 -8.13 -2.35
C PRO A 259 -19.20 -8.35 -0.86
N GLN A 260 -18.80 -9.55 -0.46
CA GLN A 260 -18.67 -9.96 0.96
C GLN A 260 -17.24 -10.29 1.38
N ARG A 261 -16.27 -10.23 0.45
CA ARG A 261 -14.86 -10.57 0.72
C ARG A 261 -13.92 -10.04 -0.34
N GLU A 262 -12.66 -9.84 0.05
CA GLU A 262 -11.58 -9.54 -0.88
C GLU A 262 -11.28 -10.71 -1.82
N SER A 263 -10.65 -10.42 -2.95
CA SER A 263 -10.28 -11.40 -3.98
C SER A 263 -9.28 -12.47 -3.52
N TRP A 264 -8.50 -12.17 -2.47
CA TRP A 264 -7.58 -13.09 -1.80
C TRP A 264 -7.92 -13.14 -0.31
N GLY A 265 -7.85 -14.33 0.28
CA GLY A 265 -7.82 -14.50 1.73
C GLY A 265 -6.43 -14.94 2.18
N PHE A 266 -6.11 -14.70 3.44
CA PHE A 266 -4.84 -15.09 4.05
C PHE A 266 -5.08 -15.85 5.34
N VAL A 267 -4.18 -16.78 5.65
CA VAL A 267 -4.16 -17.59 6.87
C VAL A 267 -2.75 -17.59 7.43
N LEU A 268 -2.57 -17.53 8.74
CA LEU A 268 -1.26 -17.75 9.34
C LEU A 268 -0.69 -19.12 8.95
N LYS A 269 0.55 -19.17 8.47
CA LYS A 269 1.21 -20.43 8.08
C LYS A 269 1.38 -21.38 9.27
N SER A 270 1.55 -20.83 10.47
CA SER A 270 1.67 -21.57 11.74
C SER A 270 0.35 -22.18 12.20
N PHE A 271 -0.79 -21.78 11.64
CA PHE A 271 -2.09 -22.34 11.97
C PHE A 271 -2.23 -23.78 11.45
N GLN A 272 -2.62 -24.69 12.34
CA GLN A 272 -2.95 -26.07 11.99
C GLN A 272 -4.46 -26.24 12.01
N PHE A 273 -5.03 -26.66 10.88
CA PHE A 273 -6.44 -26.98 10.77
C PHE A 273 -6.75 -28.24 11.63
N PRO A 274 -7.61 -28.15 12.66
CA PRO A 274 -7.97 -29.32 13.46
C PRO A 274 -8.65 -30.41 12.63
N ASP A 275 -9.47 -29.99 11.67
CA ASP A 275 -10.06 -30.83 10.64
C ASP A 275 -9.79 -30.20 9.26
N PRO A 276 -8.80 -30.69 8.50
CA PRO A 276 -8.51 -30.19 7.17
C PRO A 276 -9.65 -30.37 6.15
N ALA A 277 -10.56 -31.32 6.39
CA ALA A 277 -11.74 -31.52 5.53
C ALA A 277 -12.88 -30.54 5.87
N ASN A 278 -12.82 -29.90 7.04
CA ASN A 278 -13.75 -28.85 7.46
C ASN A 278 -13.00 -27.67 8.09
N PRO A 279 -12.35 -26.81 7.28
CA PRO A 279 -11.55 -25.70 7.79
C PRO A 279 -12.38 -24.62 8.51
N PHE A 280 -13.71 -24.66 8.43
CA PHE A 280 -14.62 -23.73 9.11
C PHE A 280 -14.96 -24.15 10.55
N ALA A 281 -14.52 -25.34 10.98
CA ALA A 281 -14.78 -25.86 12.33
C ALA A 281 -14.21 -24.95 13.43
N THR A 282 -13.15 -24.21 13.13
CA THR A 282 -12.56 -23.21 14.02
C THR A 282 -12.34 -21.88 13.30
N PRO A 283 -12.30 -20.74 14.03
CA PRO A 283 -11.92 -19.47 13.45
C PRO A 283 -10.51 -19.55 12.85
N VAL A 284 -10.41 -19.26 11.56
CA VAL A 284 -9.13 -19.25 10.84
C VAL A 284 -8.48 -17.87 11.02
N PRO A 285 -7.28 -17.79 11.61
CA PRO A 285 -6.63 -16.51 11.85
C PRO A 285 -6.07 -15.93 10.55
N GLY A 286 -6.71 -14.85 10.08
CA GLY A 286 -6.22 -14.02 8.96
C GLY A 286 -5.31 -12.87 9.41
N THR A 287 -5.02 -12.80 10.71
CA THR A 287 -4.20 -11.77 11.34
C THR A 287 -3.21 -12.41 12.29
N LEU A 288 -2.09 -11.73 12.51
CA LEU A 288 -1.14 -12.04 13.57
C LEU A 288 -1.36 -11.05 14.71
N GLU A 289 -1.69 -11.54 15.90
CA GLU A 289 -1.54 -10.76 17.13
C GLU A 289 -0.05 -10.63 17.42
N TYR A 290 0.46 -9.41 17.32
CA TYR A 290 1.88 -9.12 17.43
C TYR A 290 2.21 -8.72 18.87
N VAL A 291 3.11 -9.50 19.47
CA VAL A 291 3.84 -9.10 20.67
C VAL A 291 5.26 -8.76 20.25
N TYR A 292 5.78 -7.63 20.72
CA TYR A 292 7.14 -7.18 20.42
C TYR A 292 8.15 -8.32 20.61
N GLN A 293 8.83 -8.66 19.53
CA GLN A 293 9.89 -9.67 19.51
C GLN A 293 10.96 -9.30 18.48
N PRO A 294 12.25 -9.55 18.76
CA PRO A 294 13.36 -9.09 17.94
C PRO A 294 13.39 -9.71 16.53
N ASN A 295 12.73 -10.85 16.31
CA ASN A 295 12.67 -11.52 15.02
C ASN A 295 11.24 -11.99 14.73
N LEU A 296 10.49 -11.23 13.93
CA LEU A 296 9.18 -11.66 13.48
C LEU A 296 9.35 -12.53 12.22
N ASN A 297 9.09 -13.83 12.32
CA ASN A 297 9.20 -14.76 11.17
C ASN A 297 7.91 -15.56 10.95
N GLU A 298 6.78 -14.87 10.94
CA GLU A 298 5.47 -15.46 10.68
C GLU A 298 5.07 -15.23 9.22
N ASN A 299 4.83 -16.33 8.50
CA ASN A 299 4.38 -16.29 7.12
C ASN A 299 2.86 -16.41 7.04
N PHE A 300 2.29 -15.96 5.93
CA PHE A 300 0.88 -16.15 5.63
C PHE A 300 0.73 -17.01 4.37
N ILE A 301 -0.24 -17.91 4.39
CA ILE A 301 -0.70 -18.66 3.21
C ILE A 301 -1.92 -17.93 2.64
N GLY A 302 -1.76 -17.37 1.45
CA GLY A 302 -2.81 -16.75 0.67
C GLY A 302 -3.53 -17.78 -0.21
N TYR A 303 -4.84 -17.61 -0.34
CA TYR A 303 -5.69 -18.40 -1.21
C TYR A 303 -6.59 -17.47 -2.03
N LYS A 304 -6.66 -17.71 -3.35
CA LYS A 304 -7.43 -16.90 -4.28
C LYS A 304 -8.88 -17.35 -4.25
N VAL A 305 -9.79 -16.43 -3.95
CA VAL A 305 -11.22 -16.74 -3.86
C VAL A 305 -11.76 -17.14 -5.23
N GLY A 306 -12.44 -18.29 -5.27
CA GLY A 306 -13.00 -18.88 -6.48
C GLY A 306 -12.03 -19.70 -7.34
N ASP A 307 -10.73 -19.66 -7.04
CA ASP A 307 -9.72 -20.49 -7.71
C ASP A 307 -9.42 -21.71 -6.83
N VAL A 308 -10.01 -22.86 -7.18
CA VAL A 308 -9.86 -24.10 -6.41
C VAL A 308 -8.96 -25.11 -7.09
N ASN A 309 -8.64 -24.90 -8.38
CA ASN A 309 -7.61 -25.67 -9.07
C ASN A 309 -6.20 -25.10 -8.80
N GLY A 310 -6.08 -23.84 -8.39
CA GLY A 310 -4.84 -23.22 -7.92
C GLY A 310 -3.99 -22.62 -9.05
N ASN A 311 -4.62 -22.15 -10.13
CA ASN A 311 -3.91 -21.62 -11.30
C ASN A 311 -3.85 -20.07 -11.35
N ALA A 312 -4.25 -19.39 -10.28
CA ALA A 312 -4.11 -17.94 -10.19
C ALA A 312 -2.63 -17.53 -10.18
N VAL A 313 -2.32 -16.52 -10.97
CA VAL A 313 -0.97 -15.97 -11.07
C VAL A 313 -0.70 -15.08 -9.86
N ALA A 314 0.09 -15.55 -8.90
CA ALA A 314 0.46 -14.81 -7.69
C ALA A 314 1.55 -13.75 -7.92
N ASN A 315 2.30 -13.90 -9.01
CA ASN A 315 3.39 -13.03 -9.43
C ASN A 315 3.39 -12.88 -10.96
N ALA A 316 3.58 -11.67 -11.48
CA ALA A 316 3.58 -11.39 -12.92
C ALA A 316 4.64 -12.16 -13.76
N GLN A 317 5.51 -12.97 -13.11
CA GLN A 317 6.48 -13.86 -13.76
C GLN A 317 6.02 -15.32 -13.92
N ALA A 318 4.84 -15.73 -13.43
CA ALA A 318 4.39 -17.10 -13.66
C ALA A 318 4.10 -17.31 -15.16
N PRO A 319 4.66 -18.34 -15.81
CA PRO A 319 4.32 -18.66 -17.19
C PRO A 319 2.83 -18.98 -17.27
N ALA A 320 2.12 -18.35 -18.19
CA ALA A 320 0.75 -18.70 -18.49
C ALA A 320 0.72 -20.17 -18.90
N GLU A 321 0.07 -21.02 -18.09
CA GLU A 321 -0.16 -22.41 -18.49
C GLU A 321 -0.90 -22.43 -19.83
N GLU A 322 -0.26 -23.04 -20.82
CA GLU A 322 -0.82 -23.28 -22.14
C GLU A 322 -2.02 -24.22 -22.00
N ARG A 323 -3.22 -23.67 -22.11
CA ARG A 323 -4.46 -24.46 -22.12
C ARG A 323 -4.48 -25.32 -23.38
N SER A 324 -4.72 -26.62 -23.20
CA SER A 324 -4.93 -27.63 -24.24
C SER A 324 -5.59 -27.07 -25.50
N THR A 325 -4.94 -27.20 -26.64
CA THR A 325 -5.36 -26.65 -27.94
C THR A 325 -6.44 -27.51 -28.59
N THR A 326 -7.65 -27.52 -28.02
CA THR A 326 -8.82 -27.98 -28.78
C THR A 326 -9.25 -26.88 -29.75
N SER A 327 -9.19 -27.15 -31.05
CA SER A 327 -9.60 -26.17 -32.05
C SER A 327 -11.12 -26.13 -32.23
N LEU A 328 -11.68 -24.95 -32.01
CA LEU A 328 -13.07 -24.62 -32.24
C LEU A 328 -13.20 -24.06 -33.66
N ARG A 329 -14.05 -24.66 -34.51
CA ARG A 329 -14.30 -24.16 -35.86
C ARG A 329 -15.62 -23.41 -35.92
N LEU A 330 -15.54 -22.22 -36.50
CA LEU A 330 -16.67 -21.37 -36.85
C LEU A 330 -16.64 -21.17 -38.38
N PRO A 331 -17.62 -21.66 -39.13
CA PRO A 331 -17.75 -21.34 -40.54
C PRO A 331 -17.98 -19.84 -40.74
N ASP A 332 -17.43 -19.29 -41.81
CA ASP A 332 -17.60 -17.88 -42.22
C ASP A 332 -18.45 -17.81 -43.51
N PRO A 333 -19.79 -17.95 -43.41
CA PRO A 333 -20.65 -17.87 -44.59
C PRO A 333 -20.83 -16.43 -45.04
N MET A 334 -20.90 -16.22 -46.35
CA MET A 334 -21.29 -14.93 -46.91
C MET A 334 -22.78 -14.68 -46.61
N LEU A 335 -23.10 -13.56 -45.95
CA LEU A 335 -24.46 -13.17 -45.57
C LEU A 335 -24.92 -11.95 -46.37
N LEU A 336 -26.14 -12.00 -46.88
CA LEU A 336 -26.80 -10.85 -47.50
C LEU A 336 -27.60 -10.05 -46.44
N PRO A 337 -27.78 -8.73 -46.61
CA PRO A 337 -28.58 -7.92 -45.68
C PRO A 337 -30.00 -8.50 -45.48
N GLY A 338 -30.42 -8.65 -44.23
CA GLY A 338 -31.72 -9.21 -43.85
C GLY A 338 -31.81 -10.74 -43.89
N GLN A 339 -30.73 -11.44 -44.26
CA GLN A 339 -30.68 -12.90 -44.23
C GLN A 339 -30.35 -13.41 -42.81
N THR A 340 -31.20 -14.29 -42.27
CA THR A 340 -30.89 -15.02 -41.04
C THR A 340 -30.16 -16.32 -41.39
N ALA A 341 -29.01 -16.57 -40.76
CA ALA A 341 -28.25 -17.82 -40.92
C ALA A 341 -27.91 -18.44 -39.57
N GLN A 342 -27.88 -19.78 -39.52
CA GLN A 342 -27.36 -20.52 -38.38
C GLN A 342 -25.90 -20.87 -38.65
N ILE A 343 -25.00 -20.35 -37.82
CA ILE A 343 -23.56 -20.65 -37.91
C ILE A 343 -23.25 -21.73 -36.87
N PRO A 344 -22.99 -22.98 -37.27
CA PRO A 344 -22.72 -24.04 -36.33
C PRO A 344 -21.31 -23.90 -35.77
N LEU A 345 -21.18 -24.04 -34.46
CA LEU A 345 -19.91 -24.10 -33.76
C LEU A 345 -19.60 -25.56 -33.44
N TYR A 346 -18.45 -26.07 -33.86
CA TYR A 346 -18.08 -27.46 -33.62
C TYR A 346 -16.59 -27.60 -33.31
N PHE A 347 -16.26 -28.62 -32.52
CA PHE A 347 -14.88 -29.01 -32.27
C PHE A 347 -14.34 -29.76 -33.48
N SER A 348 -13.09 -29.47 -33.87
CA SER A 348 -12.43 -30.20 -34.97
C SER A 348 -12.18 -31.67 -34.64
N GLU A 349 -12.08 -32.00 -33.34
CA GLU A 349 -11.78 -33.32 -32.81
C GLU A 349 -12.72 -33.63 -31.63
N SER A 350 -12.90 -34.91 -31.29
CA SER A 350 -13.66 -35.30 -30.11
C SER A 350 -12.92 -34.89 -28.85
N ALA A 351 -13.46 -33.92 -28.11
CA ALA A 351 -12.92 -33.47 -26.84
C ALA A 351 -13.86 -33.87 -25.69
N GLU A 352 -13.31 -34.49 -24.65
CA GLU A 352 -13.99 -34.63 -23.37
C GLU A 352 -13.83 -33.33 -22.58
N LEU A 353 -14.86 -32.49 -22.59
CA LEU A 353 -14.83 -31.18 -21.95
C LEU A 353 -15.67 -31.21 -20.68
N LEU A 354 -15.09 -30.74 -19.58
CA LEU A 354 -15.80 -30.54 -18.32
C LEU A 354 -16.46 -29.15 -18.25
N GLY A 355 -16.01 -28.20 -19.08
CA GLY A 355 -16.59 -26.87 -19.26
C GLY A 355 -15.85 -26.10 -20.36
N LEU A 356 -16.49 -25.13 -21.00
CA LEU A 356 -15.91 -24.32 -22.06
C LEU A 356 -16.32 -22.84 -21.91
N GLN A 357 -15.35 -21.95 -22.06
CA GLN A 357 -15.60 -20.51 -22.12
C GLN A 357 -14.93 -19.94 -23.36
N PHE A 358 -15.65 -19.14 -24.15
CA PHE A 358 -15.09 -18.42 -25.29
C PHE A 358 -15.74 -17.05 -25.49
N ALA A 359 -15.17 -16.24 -26.36
CA ALA A 359 -15.77 -14.99 -26.82
C ALA A 359 -15.83 -14.98 -28.35
N LEU A 360 -16.94 -14.51 -28.93
CA LEU A 360 -17.03 -14.19 -30.36
C LEU A 360 -17.10 -12.69 -30.53
N GLU A 361 -16.14 -12.18 -31.29
CA GLU A 361 -16.13 -10.80 -31.74
C GLU A 361 -16.87 -10.68 -33.08
N PHE A 362 -17.75 -9.68 -33.19
CA PHE A 362 -18.48 -9.38 -34.43
C PHE A 362 -18.89 -7.89 -34.42
N ASP A 363 -19.14 -7.35 -35.60
CA ASP A 363 -19.61 -5.96 -35.77
C ASP A 363 -21.11 -5.85 -35.47
N PRO A 364 -21.53 -5.13 -34.42
CA PRO A 364 -22.93 -4.97 -34.06
C PRO A 364 -23.73 -4.08 -35.03
N LEU A 365 -23.07 -3.33 -35.92
CA LEU A 365 -23.75 -2.56 -36.98
C LEU A 365 -24.08 -3.44 -38.19
N ALA A 366 -23.34 -4.54 -38.39
CA ALA A 366 -23.52 -5.45 -39.51
C ALA A 366 -24.33 -6.70 -39.16
N LEU A 367 -24.24 -7.18 -37.92
CA LEU A 367 -24.81 -8.47 -37.52
C LEU A 367 -25.58 -8.38 -36.20
N GLU A 368 -26.74 -9.03 -36.17
CA GLU A 368 -27.53 -9.25 -34.95
C GLU A 368 -27.60 -10.76 -34.66
N ILE A 369 -27.34 -11.15 -33.40
CA ILE A 369 -27.53 -12.55 -32.98
C ILE A 369 -28.94 -12.68 -32.42
N SER A 370 -29.79 -13.37 -33.15
CA SER A 370 -31.20 -13.63 -32.78
C SER A 370 -31.35 -14.73 -31.71
N GLY A 371 -30.35 -15.60 -31.55
CA GLY A 371 -30.34 -16.62 -30.50
C GLY A 371 -29.16 -17.59 -30.61
N LEU A 372 -29.01 -18.44 -29.61
CA LEU A 372 -28.14 -19.62 -29.66
C LEU A 372 -28.97 -20.87 -29.42
N GLU A 373 -28.68 -21.90 -30.20
CA GLU A 373 -29.31 -23.20 -30.09
C GLU A 373 -28.22 -24.27 -29.90
N LEU A 374 -28.40 -25.12 -28.89
CA LEU A 374 -27.52 -26.26 -28.66
C LEU A 374 -28.04 -27.45 -29.51
N ARG A 375 -27.25 -27.88 -30.50
CA ARG A 375 -27.53 -29.07 -31.31
C ARG A 375 -26.29 -29.96 -31.39
N GLY A 376 -26.41 -31.22 -30.97
CA GLY A 376 -25.34 -32.21 -31.11
C GLY A 376 -25.51 -33.46 -30.24
N ARG A 377 -24.96 -34.60 -30.69
CA ARG A 377 -24.94 -35.89 -29.97
C ARG A 377 -23.94 -35.95 -28.80
N LEU A 378 -23.02 -35.00 -28.71
CA LEU A 378 -21.95 -34.93 -27.69
C LEU A 378 -22.42 -34.34 -26.35
N ILE A 379 -23.67 -33.88 -26.28
CA ILE A 379 -24.25 -33.26 -25.08
C ILE A 379 -24.99 -34.34 -24.32
N THR A 380 -24.35 -34.90 -23.29
CA THR A 380 -25.06 -35.73 -22.31
C THR A 380 -26.04 -34.85 -21.51
N CYS A 381 -27.13 -35.45 -21.02
CA CYS A 381 -28.28 -34.76 -20.40
C CYS A 381 -27.91 -33.77 -19.25
N VAL A 382 -26.68 -33.84 -18.73
CA VAL A 382 -26.13 -33.06 -17.61
C VAL A 382 -25.67 -31.64 -18.02
N MET A 383 -25.38 -31.36 -19.30
CA MET A 383 -24.87 -30.06 -19.78
C MET A 383 -25.94 -28.99 -20.12
N ARG A 384 -27.17 -29.10 -19.59
CA ARG A 384 -28.28 -28.17 -19.95
C ARG A 384 -28.27 -26.82 -19.23
N ARG A 385 -27.11 -26.24 -18.89
CA ARG A 385 -27.04 -24.92 -18.22
C ARG A 385 -26.25 -23.91 -19.05
N PHE A 386 -26.95 -23.28 -19.99
CA PHE A 386 -26.42 -22.27 -20.90
C PHE A 386 -26.67 -20.85 -20.36
N PHE A 387 -25.64 -20.01 -20.37
CA PHE A 387 -25.76 -18.59 -20.01
C PHE A 387 -24.96 -17.74 -20.99
N TYR A 388 -25.58 -16.66 -21.48
CA TYR A 388 -24.93 -15.66 -22.31
C TYR A 388 -25.26 -14.26 -21.79
N ARG A 389 -24.33 -13.31 -21.97
CA ARG A 389 -24.54 -11.90 -21.64
C ARG A 389 -24.16 -11.02 -22.82
N GLN A 390 -25.02 -10.05 -23.12
CA GLN A 390 -24.76 -9.01 -24.10
C GLN A 390 -24.29 -7.74 -23.36
N THR A 391 -23.02 -7.39 -23.49
CA THR A 391 -22.49 -6.10 -23.02
C THR A 391 -22.57 -5.08 -24.14
N LYS A 392 -23.14 -3.90 -23.86
CA LYS A 392 -23.38 -2.81 -24.84
C LYS A 392 -22.13 -1.96 -25.14
N ILE A 393 -20.97 -2.29 -24.59
CA ILE A 393 -19.79 -1.44 -24.64
C ILE A 393 -18.69 -2.21 -25.36
N ALA A 394 -18.47 -1.85 -26.62
CA ALA A 394 -17.31 -2.13 -27.48
C ALA A 394 -16.83 -3.60 -27.61
N PHE A 395 -16.90 -4.11 -28.85
CA PHE A 395 -16.17 -5.27 -29.40
C PHE A 395 -16.22 -6.59 -28.59
N GLY A 396 -17.27 -7.38 -28.86
CA GLY A 396 -17.29 -8.82 -28.58
C GLY A 396 -18.35 -9.32 -27.59
N LYS A 397 -18.85 -10.54 -27.84
CA LYS A 397 -19.75 -11.31 -26.97
C LYS A 397 -18.98 -12.42 -26.28
N ARG A 398 -19.19 -12.62 -24.97
CA ARG A 398 -18.65 -13.76 -24.22
C ARG A 398 -19.72 -14.84 -24.02
N PHE A 399 -19.36 -16.09 -24.27
CA PHE A 399 -20.21 -17.28 -24.17
C PHE A 399 -19.60 -18.32 -23.23
N TRP A 400 -20.48 -19.02 -22.52
CA TRP A 400 -20.14 -19.95 -21.44
C TRP A 400 -20.93 -21.25 -21.65
N PHE A 401 -20.23 -22.39 -21.63
CA PHE A 401 -20.76 -23.73 -21.92
C PHE A 401 -20.41 -24.70 -20.79
#